data_AF-A0A442XUG1-F1
#
_entry.id   AF-A0A442XUG1-F1
#
_cell.length_a   1.000
_cell.length_b   1.000
_cell.length_c   1.000
_cell.angle_alpha   90.00
_cell.angle_beta   90.00
_cell.angle_gamma   90.00
#
_symmetry.space_group_name_H-M   'P 1'
#
loop_
_entity.id
_entity.type
_entity.pdbx_description
1 polymer ?
#
loop_
_entity_poly.entity_id
_entity_poly.type
_entity_poly.pdbx_seq_one_letter_code
_entity_poly.pdbx_strand_id
1 'polypeptide(L)' 'MKRRLAAILAADVVGYSRLMGHDEMGTLRALRAELVDPKIAEHMGRIFKATG' A
#
# COMPACT_ATOMS: atom_id res chain seq x y z
N MET A 1 5.19 2.71 27.89
CA MET A 1 4.46 2.20 26.69
C MET A 1 3.20 3.04 26.51
N LYS A 2 2.95 3.58 25.31
CA LYS A 2 1.73 4.37 25.03
C LYS A 2 0.72 3.47 24.32
N ARG A 3 -0.33 3.05 25.04
CA ARG A 3 -1.43 2.25 24.47
C ARG A 3 -2.47 3.19 23.87
N ARG A 4 -2.97 2.85 22.68
CA ARG A 4 -4.08 3.55 22.03
C ARG A 4 -4.93 2.55 21.25
N LEU A 5 -6.22 2.84 21.12
CA LEU A 5 -7.09 2.13 20.19
C LEU A 5 -6.79 2.64 18.77
N ALA A 6 -6.70 1.73 17.80
CA ALA A 6 -6.43 2.07 16.40
C ALA A 6 -7.05 1.03 15.47
N ALA A 7 -7.47 1.47 14.28
CA ALA A 7 -7.79 0.57 13.17
C ALA A 7 -6.49 0.19 12.44
N ILE A 8 -6.35 -1.09 12.09
CA ILE A 8 -5.22 -1.62 11.31
C ILE A 8 -5.78 -2.23 10.03
N LEU A 9 -5.27 -1.76 8.88
CA LEU A 9 -5.59 -2.29 7.56
C LEU A 9 -4.38 -3.06 7.02
N ALA A 10 -4.61 -4.28 6.53
CA ALA A 10 -3.66 -5.06 5.75
C ALA A 10 -4.28 -5.35 4.38
N ALA A 11 -3.57 -5.02 3.30
CA ALA A 11 -4.03 -5.18 1.93
C ALA A 11 -2.85 -5.63 1.04
N ASP A 12 -3.15 -6.43 0.02
CA ASP A 12 -2.17 -7.00 -0.91
C ASP A 12 -2.69 -6.93 -2.36
N VAL A 13 -1.76 -6.94 -3.33
CA VAL A 13 -2.06 -6.84 -4.76
C VAL A 13 -2.15 -8.25 -5.35
N VAL A 14 -3.36 -8.66 -5.75
CA VAL A 14 -3.56 -9.98 -6.38
C VAL A 14 -2.79 -10.08 -7.68
N GLY A 15 -2.06 -11.19 -7.85
CA GLY A 15 -1.32 -11.45 -9.09
C GLY A 15 -0.08 -10.57 -9.28
N TYR A 16 0.39 -9.89 -8.22
CA TYR A 16 1.61 -9.08 -8.23
C TYR A 16 2.79 -9.80 -8.90
N SER A 17 3.04 -11.07 -8.54
CA SER A 17 4.11 -11.89 -9.14
C SER A 17 3.92 -12.22 -10.63
N ARG A 18 2.69 -12.17 -11.16
CA ARG A 18 2.39 -12.44 -12.58
C ARG A 18 2.47 -11.16 -13.43
N LEU A 19 2.21 -10.00 -12.84
CA LEU A 19 2.38 -8.68 -13.47
C LEU A 19 3.86 -8.28 -13.64
N MET A 20 4.78 -9.00 -12.98
CA MET A 20 6.24 -8.82 -13.05
C MET A 20 6.91 -9.13 -14.40
N GLY A 21 6.19 -9.64 -15.40
CA GLY A 21 6.81 -10.03 -16.66
C GLY A 21 7.37 -8.87 -17.50
N HIS A 22 7.10 -7.60 -17.14
CA HIS A 22 7.39 -6.44 -18.01
C HIS A 22 7.99 -5.22 -17.28
N ASP A 23 7.47 -4.81 -16.11
CA ASP A 23 8.07 -3.81 -15.20
C ASP A 23 7.38 -3.86 -13.82
N GLU A 24 7.96 -4.64 -12.91
CA GLU A 24 7.45 -4.84 -11.54
C GLU A 24 7.42 -3.52 -10.74
N MET A 25 8.56 -2.82 -10.69
CA MET A 25 8.70 -1.66 -9.81
C MET A 25 7.92 -0.45 -10.34
N GLY A 26 7.83 -0.27 -11.66
CA GLY A 26 7.05 0.79 -12.27
C GLY A 26 5.56 0.64 -11.97
N THR A 27 5.03 -0.57 -12.13
CA THR A 27 3.61 -0.87 -11.85
C THR A 27 3.26 -0.60 -10.38
N LEU A 28 4.11 -1.07 -9.44
CA LEU A 28 3.88 -0.83 -8.02
C LEU A 28 3.95 0.67 -7.67
N ARG A 29 4.94 1.39 -8.22
CA ARG A 29 5.08 2.84 -7.98
C ARG A 29 3.87 3.62 -8.49
N ALA A 30 3.38 3.31 -9.69
CA ALA A 30 2.20 3.96 -10.26
C ALA A 30 0.95 3.69 -9.40
N LEU A 31 0.67 2.43 -9.06
CA LEU A 31 -0.46 2.06 -8.22
C LEU A 31 -0.44 2.78 -6.87
N ARG A 32 0.75 2.90 -6.26
CA ARG A 32 0.90 3.60 -4.99
C ARG A 32 0.66 5.09 -5.11
N ALA A 33 1.26 5.74 -6.10
CA ALA A 33 1.15 7.18 -6.31
C ALA A 33 -0.27 7.60 -6.72
N GLU A 34 -0.94 6.80 -7.55
CA GLU A 34 -2.22 7.18 -8.17
C GLU A 34 -3.43 6.77 -7.32
N LEU A 35 -3.33 5.68 -6.53
CA LEU A 35 -4.47 5.13 -5.82
C LEU A 35 -4.24 4.98 -4.32
N VAL A 36 -3.17 4.28 -3.92
CA VAL A 36 -3.00 3.89 -2.50
C VAL A 36 -2.69 5.10 -1.62
N ASP A 37 -1.66 5.87 -1.93
CA ASP A 37 -1.21 6.99 -1.11
C ASP A 37 -2.29 8.10 -1.02
N PRO A 38 -2.98 8.48 -2.12
CA PRO A 38 -4.11 9.41 -2.06
C PRO A 38 -5.26 8.93 -1.16
N LYS A 39 -5.63 7.64 -1.23
CA LYS A 39 -6.73 7.10 -0.41
C LYS A 39 -6.36 7.01 1.07
N ILE A 40 -5.11 6.68 1.38
CA ILE A 40 -4.62 6.73 2.76
C ILE A 40 -4.69 8.16 3.30
N ALA A 41 -4.28 9.16 2.50
CA ALA A 41 -4.33 10.56 2.90
C ALA A 41 -5.77 11.07 3.08
N GLU A 42 -6.68 10.73 2.15
CA GLU A 42 -8.11 11.08 2.20
C GLU A 42 -8.77 10.61 3.51
N HIS A 43 -8.40 9.42 3.99
CA HIS A 43 -8.91 8.86 5.23
C HIS A 43 -8.06 9.18 6.48
N MET A 44 -7.13 10.16 6.38
CA MET A 44 -6.23 10.57 7.46
C MET A 44 -5.43 9.39 8.07
N GLY A 45 -5.14 8.39 7.25
CA GLY A 45 -4.37 7.22 7.60
C GLY A 45 -2.86 7.45 7.49
N ARG A 46 -2.10 6.40 7.80
CA ARG A 46 -0.64 6.38 7.60
C ARG A 46 -0.15 4.98 7.28
N ILE A 47 0.86 4.89 6.41
CA ILE A 47 1.55 3.63 6.13
C ILE A 47 2.60 3.40 7.22
N PHE A 48 2.44 2.34 8.00
CA PHE A 48 3.40 2.01 9.07
C PHE A 48 4.50 1.05 8.60
N LYS A 49 4.21 0.21 7.60
CA LYS A 49 5.16 -0.72 6.98
C LYS A 49 4.62 -1.10 5.60
N ALA A 50 5.50 -1.12 4.60
CA ALA A 50 5.27 -1.83 3.34
C ALA A 50 6.18 -3.06 3.37
N THR A 51 5.64 -4.25 3.12
CA THR A 51 6.40 -5.51 3.10
C THR A 51 5.98 -6.30 1.87
N GLY A 52 6.97 -6.80 1.14
CA GLY A 52 6.85 -7.47 -0.15
C GLY A 52 8.24 -7.48 -0.77
#